data_AF-A0A671MAB0-F1
#
_entry.id   AF-A0A671MAB0-F1
#
_cell.length_a   1.000
_cell.length_b   1.000
_cell.length_c   1.000
_cell.angle_alpha   90.00
_cell.angle_beta   90.00
_cell.angle_gamma   90.00
#
_symmetry.space_group_name_H-M   'P 1'
#
loop_
_entity.id
_entity.type
_entity.pdbx_description
1 polymer ?
#
loop_
_entity_poly.entity_id
_entity_poly.type
_entity_poly.pdbx_seq_one_letter_code
_entity_poly.pdbx_strand_id
1 'polypeptide(L)'
;MLLHHFNHYALVYFHRFIFQFRNQYDNDVTVWSPQGRIHQIEYAMEAVKQGSATVGLKSRTHAVLVALKRAQSELAAHQKKILHVDNHVGISIAGLTADARLLCNFMRQECLDSRFVFDRPLPVSRLVSLIGSKTQIPTQRYGRRPYGVGLLIAGYDDMGPHIFQTCPSANYFDCKAMSIGARSQSARTYLERHMEAFLDCSLNELVQHGLRALRETLPAEQDLTTKNVSIGIVGKETEFTIYDDDDVASFLEGLEERPQRRVRRIDGSSPRSSHDHRSLSSVRLSSCEVNEHNRNAHSALSHRSQEDLRK
;
A
#
# COMPACT_ATOMS: atom_id res chain seq x y z
N MET A 1 -27.82 -53.98 -31.89
CA MET A 1 -28.18 -53.60 -30.50
C MET A 1 -26.93 -53.61 -29.63
N LEU A 2 -25.99 -52.68 -29.86
CA LEU A 2 -24.72 -52.60 -29.11
C LEU A 2 -24.01 -51.26 -29.36
N LEU A 3 -24.72 -50.13 -29.23
CA LEU A 3 -24.13 -48.80 -29.45
C LEU A 3 -24.75 -47.69 -28.58
N HIS A 4 -25.33 -48.03 -27.43
CA HIS A 4 -25.95 -47.05 -26.53
C HIS A 4 -25.49 -47.12 -25.06
N HIS A 5 -24.33 -47.72 -24.77
CA HIS A 5 -23.87 -47.92 -23.40
C HIS A 5 -22.46 -47.39 -23.07
N PHE A 6 -21.94 -46.44 -23.86
CA PHE A 6 -20.61 -45.87 -23.63
C PHE A 6 -20.58 -44.37 -23.28
N ASN A 7 -21.72 -43.75 -22.93
CA ASN A 7 -21.74 -42.29 -22.71
C ASN A 7 -22.02 -41.82 -21.27
N HIS A 8 -22.39 -42.72 -20.35
CA HIS A 8 -22.70 -42.30 -18.97
C HIS A 8 -21.51 -42.36 -18.00
N TYR A 9 -20.50 -43.19 -18.27
CA TYR A 9 -19.30 -43.30 -17.43
C TYR A 9 -18.27 -42.19 -17.70
N ALA A 10 -18.11 -41.76 -18.95
CA ALA A 10 -17.16 -40.69 -19.31
C ALA A 10 -17.52 -39.34 -18.65
N LEU A 11 -18.82 -39.03 -18.51
CA LEU A 11 -19.27 -37.78 -17.88
C LEU A 11 -19.00 -37.75 -16.37
N VAL A 12 -19.10 -38.88 -15.67
CA VAL A 12 -18.85 -38.97 -14.22
C VAL A 12 -17.36 -38.87 -13.91
N TYR A 13 -16.49 -39.43 -14.76
CA TYR A 13 -15.04 -39.26 -14.62
C TYR A 13 -14.58 -37.86 -15.04
N PHE A 14 -15.19 -37.24 -16.05
CA PHE A 14 -14.86 -35.87 -16.44
C PHE A 14 -15.31 -34.84 -15.38
N HIS A 15 -16.46 -35.06 -14.73
CA HIS A 15 -16.91 -34.21 -13.63
C HIS A 15 -16.09 -34.40 -12.34
N ARG A 16 -15.50 -35.60 -12.13
CA ARG A 16 -14.59 -35.86 -11.01
C ARG A 16 -13.14 -35.44 -11.27
N PHE A 17 -12.74 -35.29 -12.55
CA PHE A 17 -11.43 -34.76 -12.95
C PHE A 17 -11.38 -33.22 -12.92
N ILE A 18 -12.51 -32.55 -13.13
CA ILE A 18 -12.61 -31.08 -13.03
C ILE A 18 -12.69 -30.59 -11.56
N PHE A 19 -13.07 -31.45 -10.61
CA PHE A 19 -13.21 -31.06 -9.19
C PHE A 19 -11.91 -31.15 -8.36
N GLN A 20 -10.81 -31.60 -8.96
CA GLN A 20 -9.57 -31.94 -8.25
C GLN A 20 -8.40 -30.97 -8.56
N PHE A 21 -8.70 -29.68 -8.73
CA PHE A 21 -7.71 -28.60 -8.68
C PHE A 21 -8.19 -27.44 -7.78
N ARG A 22 -8.85 -27.77 -6.66
CA ARG A 22 -8.89 -26.82 -5.53
C ARG A 22 -7.52 -26.86 -4.86
N ASN A 23 -6.83 -25.73 -4.82
CA ASN A 23 -5.58 -25.56 -4.11
C ASN A 23 -5.81 -25.96 -2.64
N GLN A 24 -5.29 -27.11 -2.20
CA GLN A 24 -5.59 -27.65 -0.86
C GLN A 24 -4.99 -26.81 0.28
N TYR A 25 -4.08 -25.89 -0.04
CA TYR A 25 -3.29 -25.13 0.92
C TYR A 25 -3.81 -23.70 1.14
N ASP A 26 -5.04 -23.40 0.73
CA ASP A 26 -5.55 -22.02 0.69
C ASP A 26 -6.71 -21.71 1.65
N ASN A 27 -7.28 -22.70 2.33
CA ASN A 27 -8.47 -22.49 3.16
C ASN A 27 -8.14 -22.07 4.61
N ASP A 28 -6.98 -22.47 5.12
CA ASP A 28 -6.59 -22.29 6.52
C ASP A 28 -5.26 -21.55 6.65
N VAL A 29 -5.17 -20.70 7.69
CA VAL A 29 -3.95 -19.93 7.98
C VAL A 29 -2.83 -20.78 8.60
N THR A 30 -3.18 -21.96 9.12
CA THR A 30 -2.23 -22.90 9.74
C THR A 30 -1.58 -23.86 8.75
N VAL A 31 -1.98 -23.81 7.48
CA VAL A 31 -1.49 -24.72 6.43
C VAL A 31 -0.45 -24.01 5.58
N TRP A 32 0.78 -24.54 5.58
CA TRP A 32 1.86 -24.07 4.72
C TRP A 32 1.74 -24.68 3.34
N SER A 33 1.99 -23.87 2.31
CA SER A 33 2.15 -24.36 0.94
C SER A 33 3.49 -25.09 0.77
N PRO A 34 3.62 -25.97 -0.24
CA PRO A 34 4.90 -26.61 -0.57
C PRO A 34 6.03 -25.60 -0.90
N GLN A 35 5.69 -24.35 -1.21
CA GLN A 35 6.65 -23.26 -1.47
C GLN A 35 6.99 -22.45 -0.21
N GLY A 36 6.54 -22.87 0.98
CA GLY A 36 6.80 -22.15 2.23
C GLY A 36 6.02 -20.83 2.36
N ARG A 37 4.80 -20.77 1.81
CA ARG A 37 3.93 -19.58 1.85
C ARG A 37 2.63 -19.89 2.59
N ILE A 38 1.99 -18.86 3.14
CA ILE A 38 0.66 -18.96 3.76
C ILE A 38 -0.33 -18.14 2.91
N HIS A 39 -1.12 -18.81 2.08
CA HIS A 39 -1.99 -18.13 1.11
C HIS A 39 -3.06 -17.24 1.76
N GLN A 40 -3.59 -17.63 2.92
CA GLN A 40 -4.58 -16.81 3.66
C GLN A 40 -4.04 -15.42 4.05
N ILE A 41 -2.74 -15.32 4.39
CA ILE A 41 -2.10 -14.03 4.69
C ILE A 41 -1.97 -13.21 3.41
N GLU A 42 -1.64 -13.84 2.29
CA GLU A 42 -1.51 -13.16 1.00
C GLU A 42 -2.84 -12.62 0.49
N TYR A 43 -3.92 -13.38 0.65
CA TYR A 43 -5.26 -12.92 0.32
C TYR A 43 -5.69 -11.72 1.19
N ALA A 44 -5.33 -11.73 2.48
CA ALA A 44 -5.56 -10.58 3.35
C ALA A 44 -4.77 -9.34 2.89
N MET A 45 -3.55 -9.51 2.36
CA MET A 45 -2.77 -8.41 1.77
C MET A 45 -3.42 -7.86 0.49
N GLU A 46 -4.08 -8.71 -0.32
CA GLU A 46 -4.84 -8.23 -1.48
C GLU A 46 -6.00 -7.34 -1.08
N ALA A 47 -6.68 -7.61 0.05
CA ALA A 47 -7.73 -6.73 0.56
C ALA A 47 -7.21 -5.30 0.84
N VAL A 48 -5.97 -5.17 1.32
CA VAL A 48 -5.32 -3.86 1.51
C VAL A 48 -5.11 -3.15 0.18
N LYS A 49 -4.64 -3.85 -0.85
CA LYS A 49 -4.41 -3.30 -2.20
C LYS A 49 -5.72 -2.84 -2.87
N GLN A 50 -6.86 -3.41 -2.52
CA GLN A 50 -8.17 -2.97 -3.01
C GLN A 50 -8.71 -1.74 -2.28
N GLY A 51 -8.21 -1.43 -1.08
CA GLY A 51 -8.57 -0.21 -0.35
C GLY A 51 -8.14 1.06 -1.10
N SER A 52 -8.86 2.17 -0.95
CA SER A 52 -8.41 3.44 -1.56
C SER A 52 -7.04 3.89 -1.03
N ALA A 53 -6.30 4.59 -1.88
CA ALA A 53 -4.93 5.00 -1.60
C ALA A 53 -4.84 5.91 -0.37
N THR A 54 -3.75 5.76 0.36
CA THR A 54 -3.32 6.66 1.43
C THR A 54 -1.80 6.77 1.42
N VAL A 55 -1.30 7.93 1.83
CA VAL A 55 0.10 8.33 1.84
C VAL A 55 0.43 8.84 3.24
N GLY A 56 1.58 8.42 3.76
CA GLY A 56 2.15 8.93 5.00
C GLY A 56 3.59 9.37 4.77
N LEU A 57 3.97 10.52 5.31
CA LEU A 57 5.32 11.05 5.21
C LEU A 57 5.66 11.91 6.43
N LYS A 58 6.95 11.99 6.78
CA LYS A 58 7.43 12.76 7.93
C LYS A 58 8.57 13.70 7.55
N SER A 59 8.57 14.89 8.18
CA SER A 59 9.74 15.77 8.27
C SER A 59 10.46 15.55 9.60
N ARG A 60 11.37 16.44 10.01
CA ARG A 60 11.95 16.43 11.37
C ARG A 60 10.97 16.83 12.46
N THR A 61 9.91 17.54 12.12
CA THR A 61 9.01 18.17 13.10
C THR A 61 7.58 17.64 13.05
N HIS A 62 7.12 17.15 11.90
CA HIS A 62 5.75 16.73 11.67
C HIS A 62 5.65 15.37 10.96
N ALA A 63 4.59 14.64 11.25
CA ALA A 63 4.14 13.48 10.51
C ALA A 63 2.76 13.78 9.90
N VAL A 64 2.59 13.47 8.61
CA VAL A 64 1.39 13.80 7.85
C VAL A 64 0.83 12.53 7.21
N LEU A 65 -0.48 12.36 7.28
CA LEU A 65 -1.26 11.37 6.57
C LEU A 65 -2.16 12.10 5.56
N VAL A 66 -2.19 11.61 4.33
CA VAL A 66 -3.06 12.13 3.26
C VAL A 66 -3.78 10.94 2.66
N ALA A 67 -5.12 10.94 2.73
CA ALA A 67 -5.93 9.81 2.30
C ALA A 67 -6.97 10.20 1.27
N LEU A 68 -7.16 9.33 0.28
CA LEU A 68 -8.24 9.44 -0.70
C LEU A 68 -9.50 8.75 -0.15
N LYS A 69 -10.54 9.53 0.11
CA LYS A 69 -11.87 9.04 0.48
C LYS A 69 -12.66 8.64 -0.78
N ARG A 70 -13.30 7.48 -0.76
CA ARG A 70 -14.18 7.01 -1.84
C ARG A 70 -15.64 7.11 -1.39
N ALA A 71 -16.50 7.62 -2.27
CA ALA A 71 -17.95 7.51 -2.16
C ALA A 71 -18.44 6.33 -3.02
N GLN A 72 -19.47 5.62 -2.55
CA GLN A 72 -20.06 4.49 -3.31
C GLN A 72 -21.03 4.96 -4.39
N SER A 73 -21.66 6.11 -4.16
CA SER A 73 -22.57 6.78 -5.08
C SER A 73 -22.45 8.30 -4.88
N GLU A 74 -23.01 9.08 -5.80
CA GLU A 74 -22.96 10.55 -5.77
C GLU A 74 -23.63 11.15 -4.51
N LEU A 75 -24.70 10.52 -4.02
CA LEU A 75 -25.43 10.95 -2.83
C LEU A 75 -24.84 10.37 -1.53
N ALA A 76 -23.88 9.44 -1.62
CA ALA A 76 -23.27 8.82 -0.45
C ALA A 76 -22.15 9.69 0.10
N ALA A 77 -22.12 9.83 1.43
CA ALA A 77 -20.99 10.44 2.10
C ALA A 77 -19.71 9.63 1.88
N HIS A 78 -18.59 10.35 1.81
CA HIS A 78 -17.27 9.76 1.70
C HIS A 78 -16.90 8.99 2.98
N GLN A 79 -16.41 7.76 2.85
CA GLN A 79 -16.03 6.96 4.02
C GLN A 79 -14.77 7.55 4.68
N LYS A 80 -14.82 7.73 6.00
CA LYS A 80 -13.69 8.19 6.80
C LYS A 80 -12.52 7.22 6.70
N LYS A 81 -11.36 7.76 6.34
CA LYS A 81 -10.12 7.03 6.08
C LYS A 81 -9.06 7.24 7.16
N ILE A 82 -9.10 8.40 7.80
CA ILE A 82 -8.22 8.76 8.90
C ILE A 82 -9.02 8.66 10.20
N LEU A 83 -8.44 8.04 11.22
CA LEU A 83 -9.04 7.86 12.52
C LEU A 83 -8.09 8.38 13.60
N HIS A 84 -8.61 9.19 14.50
CA HIS A 84 -7.90 9.67 15.69
C HIS A 84 -7.75 8.53 16.71
N VAL A 85 -6.54 8.31 17.23
CA VAL A 85 -6.28 7.30 18.27
C VAL A 85 -6.05 7.98 19.62
N ASP A 86 -5.05 8.82 19.73
CA ASP A 86 -4.72 9.61 20.93
C ASP A 86 -4.20 10.99 20.48
N ASN A 87 -4.03 11.93 21.39
CA ASN A 87 -3.59 13.30 21.08
C ASN A 87 -2.29 13.35 20.28
N HIS A 88 -1.42 12.35 20.38
CA HIS A 88 -0.14 12.28 19.67
C HIS A 88 -0.09 11.20 18.58
N VAL A 89 -1.21 10.52 18.30
CA VAL A 89 -1.26 9.40 17.33
C VAL A 89 -2.56 9.40 16.53
N GLY A 90 -2.42 9.23 15.22
CA GLY A 90 -3.54 8.90 14.35
C GLY A 90 -3.18 7.88 13.28
N ILE A 91 -4.21 7.30 12.67
CA ILE A 91 -4.05 6.24 11.69
C ILE A 91 -4.81 6.51 10.41
N SER A 92 -4.26 6.05 9.29
CA SER A 92 -4.97 5.94 8.02
C SER A 92 -5.12 4.47 7.63
N ILE A 93 -6.28 4.10 7.10
CA ILE A 93 -6.67 2.69 6.92
C ILE A 93 -6.77 2.32 5.43
N ALA A 94 -6.37 1.11 5.08
CA ALA A 94 -6.66 0.50 3.78
C ALA A 94 -7.04 -0.97 3.94
N GLY A 95 -8.15 -1.40 3.35
CA GLY A 95 -8.71 -2.75 3.49
C GLY A 95 -10.07 -2.74 4.18
N LEU A 96 -10.33 -3.77 5.00
CA LEU A 96 -11.61 -3.97 5.67
C LEU A 96 -11.84 -2.96 6.80
N THR A 97 -12.84 -2.09 6.66
CA THR A 97 -13.18 -1.04 7.64
C THR A 97 -13.56 -1.60 9.01
N ALA A 98 -14.20 -2.77 9.07
CA ALA A 98 -14.57 -3.41 10.33
C ALA A 98 -13.33 -3.80 11.16
N ASP A 99 -12.35 -4.44 10.53
CA ASP A 99 -11.08 -4.82 11.16
C ASP A 99 -10.28 -3.57 11.57
N ALA A 100 -10.34 -2.51 10.76
CA ALA A 100 -9.70 -1.24 11.05
C ALA A 100 -10.24 -0.61 12.35
N ARG A 101 -11.57 -0.61 12.55
CA ARG A 101 -12.20 -0.11 13.78
C ARG A 101 -11.84 -0.96 15.00
N LEU A 102 -11.76 -2.27 14.83
CA LEU A 102 -11.34 -3.18 15.90
C LEU A 102 -9.91 -2.91 16.36
N LEU A 103 -8.98 -2.69 15.42
CA LEU A 103 -7.60 -2.31 15.76
C LEU A 103 -7.51 -0.89 16.32
N CYS A 104 -8.28 0.07 15.79
CA CYS A 104 -8.33 1.43 16.32
C CYS A 104 -8.79 1.47 17.78
N ASN A 105 -9.86 0.74 18.13
CA ASN A 105 -10.33 0.67 19.51
C ASN A 105 -9.32 -0.01 20.43
N PHE A 106 -8.63 -1.04 19.94
CA PHE A 106 -7.50 -1.64 20.67
C PHE A 106 -6.38 -0.62 20.93
N MET A 107 -5.96 0.13 19.90
CA MET A 107 -4.91 1.14 20.06
C MET A 107 -5.31 2.25 21.03
N ARG A 108 -6.57 2.69 21.00
CA ARG A 108 -7.13 3.66 21.94
C ARG A 108 -7.04 3.15 23.37
N GLN A 109 -7.41 1.90 23.60
CA GLN A 109 -7.33 1.27 24.92
C GLN A 109 -5.88 1.27 25.43
N GLU A 110 -4.92 0.82 24.62
CA GLU A 110 -3.50 0.77 25.02
C GLU A 110 -2.93 2.17 25.34
N CYS A 111 -3.36 3.21 24.60
CA CYS A 111 -2.95 4.59 24.87
C CYS A 111 -3.56 5.11 26.19
N LEU A 112 -4.84 4.84 26.43
CA LEU A 112 -5.52 5.19 27.68
C LEU A 112 -4.89 4.47 28.88
N ASP A 113 -4.56 3.18 28.74
CA ASP A 113 -3.92 2.40 29.81
C ASP A 113 -2.54 2.96 30.16
N SER A 114 -1.75 3.38 29.17
CA SER A 114 -0.46 4.04 29.41
C SER A 114 -0.63 5.34 30.20
N ARG A 115 -1.60 6.18 29.82
CA ARG A 115 -1.90 7.43 30.54
C ARG A 115 -2.40 7.15 31.94
N PHE A 116 -3.26 6.15 32.12
CA PHE A 116 -3.80 5.79 33.42
C PHE A 116 -2.73 5.27 34.38
N VAL A 117 -1.82 4.41 33.92
CA VAL A 117 -0.82 3.76 34.78
C VAL A 117 0.43 4.62 34.98
N PHE A 118 0.88 5.32 33.93
CA PHE A 118 2.18 6.00 33.92
C PHE A 118 2.09 7.52 33.74
N ASP A 119 0.88 8.07 33.62
CA ASP A 119 0.63 9.50 33.38
C ASP A 119 1.44 10.10 32.22
N ARG A 120 1.66 9.29 31.17
CA ARG A 120 2.45 9.68 29.99
C ARG A 120 1.90 9.07 28.70
N PRO A 121 2.08 9.75 27.55
CA PRO A 121 1.72 9.20 26.24
C PRO A 121 2.51 7.91 25.96
N LEU A 122 1.84 6.94 25.33
CA LEU A 122 2.46 5.68 24.92
C LEU A 122 3.42 5.94 23.74
N PRO A 123 4.72 5.59 23.83
CA PRO A 123 5.64 5.74 22.70
C PRO A 123 5.16 4.97 21.47
N VAL A 124 5.28 5.58 20.28
CA VAL A 124 4.65 5.08 19.05
C VAL A 124 5.22 3.71 18.67
N SER A 125 6.53 3.53 18.81
CA SER A 125 7.19 2.24 18.55
C SER A 125 6.62 1.10 19.40
N ARG A 126 6.35 1.35 20.69
CA ARG A 126 5.76 0.37 21.61
C ARG A 126 4.32 0.06 21.25
N LEU A 127 3.52 1.06 20.88
CA LEU A 127 2.16 0.87 20.39
C LEU A 127 2.14 -0.05 19.16
N VAL A 128 3.05 0.17 18.21
CA VAL A 128 3.14 -0.67 17.00
C VAL A 128 3.59 -2.10 17.32
N SER A 129 4.51 -2.29 18.26
CA SER A 129 4.89 -3.64 18.72
C SER A 129 3.71 -4.41 19.34
N LEU A 130 2.81 -3.73 20.07
CA LEU A 130 1.59 -4.33 20.61
C LEU A 130 0.62 -4.73 19.50
N ILE A 131 0.49 -3.91 18.45
CA ILE A 131 -0.30 -4.25 17.25
C ILE A 131 0.27 -5.48 16.57
N GLY A 132 1.57 -5.54 16.34
CA GLY A 132 2.25 -6.71 15.75
C GLY A 132 1.96 -7.98 16.56
N SER A 133 2.11 -7.91 17.88
CA SER A 133 1.81 -9.04 18.78
C SER A 133 0.35 -9.49 18.71
N LYS A 134 -0.60 -8.54 18.72
CA LYS A 134 -2.04 -8.84 18.62
C LYS A 134 -2.41 -9.45 17.28
N THR A 135 -1.90 -8.88 16.19
CA THR A 135 -2.23 -9.28 14.82
C THR A 135 -1.58 -10.60 14.42
N GLN A 136 -0.47 -10.99 15.05
CA GLN A 136 0.18 -12.27 14.81
C GLN A 136 -0.57 -13.46 15.40
N ILE A 137 -1.29 -13.30 16.52
CA ILE A 137 -2.02 -14.41 17.16
C ILE A 137 -3.00 -15.13 16.21
N PRO A 138 -3.89 -14.44 15.48
CA PRO A 138 -4.81 -15.11 14.56
C PRO A 138 -4.16 -15.66 13.30
N THR A 139 -2.88 -15.37 13.00
CA THR A 139 -2.18 -15.96 11.85
C THR A 139 -1.64 -17.36 12.13
N GLN A 140 -1.66 -17.80 13.39
CA GLN A 140 -1.13 -19.11 13.80
C GLN A 140 -2.16 -20.01 14.47
N ARG A 141 -3.41 -19.54 14.65
CA ARG A 141 -4.48 -20.30 15.30
C ARG A 141 -5.50 -20.80 14.28
N TYR A 142 -5.81 -22.09 14.35
CA TYR A 142 -6.82 -22.74 13.51
C TYR A 142 -8.20 -22.05 13.63
N GLY A 143 -8.92 -21.95 12.52
CA GLY A 143 -10.25 -21.34 12.47
C GLY A 143 -10.29 -19.82 12.67
N ARG A 144 -9.13 -19.16 12.83
CA ARG A 144 -9.02 -17.69 12.83
C ARG A 144 -8.54 -17.19 11.47
N ARG A 145 -8.72 -15.90 11.24
CA ARG A 145 -8.27 -15.22 10.01
C ARG A 145 -7.36 -14.03 10.36
N PRO A 146 -6.36 -13.72 9.50
CA PRO A 146 -5.63 -12.47 9.59
C PRO A 146 -6.55 -11.25 9.53
N TYR A 147 -6.07 -10.13 10.05
CA TYR A 147 -6.73 -8.84 9.92
C TYR A 147 -6.59 -8.36 8.48
N GLY A 148 -7.70 -8.13 7.77
CA GLY A 148 -7.72 -7.71 6.36
C GLY A 148 -7.50 -6.20 6.17
N VAL A 149 -6.63 -5.59 6.98
CA VAL A 149 -6.38 -4.14 6.99
C VAL A 149 -4.89 -3.85 7.12
N GLY A 150 -4.43 -2.87 6.34
CA GLY A 150 -3.13 -2.21 6.52
C GLY A 150 -3.34 -0.83 7.12
N LEU A 151 -2.44 -0.44 8.02
CA LEU A 151 -2.47 0.86 8.68
C LEU A 151 -1.23 1.66 8.29
N LEU A 152 -1.40 2.95 8.06
CA LEU A 152 -0.34 3.93 8.22
C LEU A 152 -0.58 4.65 9.55
N ILE A 153 0.39 4.61 10.43
CA ILE A 153 0.32 5.18 11.78
C ILE A 153 1.24 6.37 11.79
N ALA A 154 0.68 7.57 11.98
CA ALA A 154 1.44 8.78 12.21
C ALA A 154 1.38 9.12 13.69
N GLY A 155 2.54 9.38 14.28
CA GLY A 155 2.61 9.83 15.65
C GLY A 155 3.82 10.70 15.92
N TYR A 156 3.80 11.39 17.03
CA TYR A 156 4.91 12.20 17.52
C TYR A 156 5.18 11.86 18.98
N ASP A 157 6.41 11.51 19.31
CA ASP A 157 6.83 11.27 20.70
C ASP A 157 8.19 11.92 20.98
N ASP A 158 8.83 11.57 22.09
CA ASP A 158 10.12 12.13 22.51
C ASP A 158 11.23 11.92 21.47
N MET A 159 11.11 10.92 20.59
CA MET A 159 12.04 10.64 19.48
C MET A 159 11.69 11.40 18.20
N GLY A 160 10.66 12.25 18.24
CA GLY A 160 10.18 13.04 17.11
C GLY A 160 9.03 12.37 16.34
N PRO A 161 8.84 12.72 15.06
CA PRO A 161 7.76 12.20 14.24
C PRO A 161 8.04 10.78 13.72
N HIS A 162 7.00 9.98 13.62
CA HIS A 162 7.04 8.59 13.18
C HIS A 162 5.97 8.30 12.14
N ILE A 163 6.32 7.48 11.16
CA ILE A 163 5.36 6.88 10.22
C ILE A 163 5.62 5.38 10.22
N PHE A 164 4.66 4.61 10.72
CA PHE A 164 4.72 3.15 10.68
C PHE A 164 3.72 2.59 9.69
N GLN A 165 4.13 1.58 8.94
CA GLN A 165 3.23 0.74 8.16
C GLN A 165 3.00 -0.56 8.90
N THR A 166 1.75 -1.02 9.00
CA THR A 166 1.42 -2.38 9.44
C THR A 166 0.78 -3.18 8.32
N CYS A 167 1.08 -4.47 8.25
CA CYS A 167 0.54 -5.39 7.25
C CYS A 167 -0.31 -6.50 7.89
N PRO A 168 -1.26 -7.10 7.15
CA PRO A 168 -1.99 -8.31 7.58
C PRO A 168 -1.12 -9.49 8.00
N SER A 169 0.14 -9.53 7.56
CA SER A 169 1.15 -10.51 7.98
C SER A 169 1.69 -10.29 9.39
N ALA A 170 1.19 -9.30 10.13
CA ALA A 170 1.67 -8.82 11.42
C ALA A 170 3.06 -8.14 11.40
N ASN A 171 3.69 -8.06 10.23
CA ASN A 171 4.90 -7.26 10.05
C ASN A 171 4.57 -5.77 10.11
N TYR A 172 5.53 -5.01 10.58
CA TYR A 172 5.48 -3.55 10.56
C TYR A 172 6.84 -2.96 10.22
N PHE A 173 6.82 -1.74 9.71
CA PHE A 173 8.01 -1.04 9.21
C PHE A 173 7.98 0.42 9.67
N ASP A 174 9.08 0.93 10.20
CA ASP A 174 9.28 2.38 10.36
C ASP A 174 9.70 2.94 8.99
N CYS A 175 9.03 4.01 8.56
CA CYS A 175 9.15 4.57 7.23
C CYS A 175 9.45 6.07 7.31
N LYS A 176 10.28 6.55 6.38
CA LYS A 176 10.40 8.00 6.11
C LYS A 176 9.18 8.52 5.35
N ALA A 177 8.71 7.73 4.40
CA ALA A 177 7.43 7.91 3.73
C ALA A 177 6.93 6.54 3.23
N MET A 178 5.61 6.37 3.15
CA MET A 178 4.99 5.14 2.67
C MET A 178 3.63 5.42 2.03
N SER A 179 3.21 4.57 1.10
CA SER A 179 1.85 4.57 0.57
C SER A 179 1.31 3.15 0.47
N ILE A 180 0.04 2.99 0.83
CA ILE A 180 -0.70 1.72 0.75
C ILE A 180 -2.05 1.94 0.04
N GLY A 181 -2.67 0.84 -0.40
CA GLY A 181 -3.93 0.87 -1.14
C GLY A 181 -3.76 0.80 -2.66
N ALA A 182 -4.86 1.03 -3.37
CA ALA A 182 -4.98 0.89 -4.81
C ALA A 182 -4.06 1.87 -5.54
N ARG A 183 -3.27 1.35 -6.48
CA ARG A 183 -2.30 2.12 -7.28
C ARG A 183 -1.26 2.91 -6.45
N SER A 184 -1.01 2.49 -5.20
CA SER A 184 0.01 3.09 -4.32
C SER A 184 1.44 2.97 -4.84
N GLN A 185 1.71 2.09 -5.83
CA GLN A 185 3.02 2.05 -6.49
C GLN A 185 3.40 3.40 -7.10
N SER A 186 2.47 4.07 -7.79
CA SER A 186 2.74 5.39 -8.39
C SER A 186 3.11 6.44 -7.34
N ALA A 187 2.42 6.43 -6.20
CA ALA A 187 2.75 7.30 -5.07
C ALA A 187 4.13 6.98 -4.51
N ARG A 188 4.47 5.70 -4.31
CA ARG A 188 5.81 5.28 -3.85
C ARG A 188 6.91 5.75 -4.79
N THR A 189 6.74 5.63 -6.11
CA THR A 189 7.70 6.15 -7.09
C THR A 189 7.89 7.67 -6.96
N TYR A 190 6.83 8.43 -6.67
CA TYR A 190 6.96 9.87 -6.41
C TYR A 190 7.72 10.14 -5.10
N LEU A 191 7.36 9.43 -4.03
CA LEU A 191 7.97 9.59 -2.71
C LEU A 191 9.47 9.28 -2.73
N GLU A 192 9.87 8.18 -3.39
CA GLU A 192 11.27 7.77 -3.54
C GLU A 192 12.13 8.85 -4.20
N ARG A 193 11.58 9.56 -5.20
CA ARG A 193 12.30 10.64 -5.89
C ARG A 193 12.53 11.89 -5.06
N HIS A 194 11.70 12.13 -4.04
CA HIS A 194 11.71 13.36 -3.25
C HIS A 194 12.02 13.13 -1.77
N MET A 195 12.32 11.89 -1.35
CA MET A 195 12.40 11.53 0.07
C MET A 195 13.47 12.29 0.86
N GLU A 196 14.53 12.72 0.19
CA GLU A 196 15.63 13.47 0.82
C GLU A 196 15.19 14.89 1.21
N ALA A 197 14.29 15.50 0.44
CA ALA A 197 13.80 16.85 0.70
C ALA A 197 12.86 16.92 1.91
N PHE A 198 12.15 15.82 2.24
CA PHE A 198 11.09 15.84 3.27
C PHE A 198 11.58 16.24 4.66
N LEU A 199 12.84 15.96 5.01
CA LEU A 199 13.38 16.22 6.35
C LEU A 199 13.42 17.73 6.67
N ASP A 200 13.69 18.56 5.67
CA ASP A 200 13.86 20.01 5.80
C ASP A 200 12.62 20.79 5.36
N CYS A 201 11.56 20.11 4.90
CA CYS A 201 10.31 20.74 4.49
C CYS A 201 9.57 21.39 5.66
N SER A 202 8.97 22.55 5.39
CA SER A 202 7.92 23.12 6.22
C SER A 202 6.66 22.24 6.21
N LEU A 203 5.72 22.48 7.14
CA LEU A 203 4.48 21.72 7.22
C LEU A 203 3.68 21.78 5.91
N ASN A 204 3.52 22.97 5.34
CA ASN A 204 2.74 23.15 4.11
C ASN A 204 3.39 22.47 2.91
N GLU A 205 4.71 22.56 2.76
CA GLU A 205 5.45 21.87 1.69
C GLU A 205 5.36 20.34 1.84
N LEU A 206 5.42 19.85 3.08
CA LEU A 206 5.29 18.42 3.37
C LEU A 206 3.88 17.93 2.98
N VAL A 207 2.83 18.67 3.33
CA VAL A 207 1.45 18.35 2.93
C VAL A 207 1.32 18.38 1.39
N GLN A 208 1.91 19.37 0.71
CA GLN A 208 1.90 19.43 -0.75
C GLN A 208 2.59 18.22 -1.39
N HIS A 209 3.71 17.74 -0.86
CA HIS A 209 4.34 16.49 -1.31
C HIS A 209 3.42 15.29 -1.11
N GLY A 210 2.72 15.20 0.02
CA GLY A 210 1.72 14.17 0.27
C GLY A 210 0.56 14.20 -0.73
N LEU A 211 0.03 15.38 -1.05
CA LEU A 211 -1.04 15.58 -2.04
C LEU A 211 -0.57 15.25 -3.45
N ARG A 212 0.63 15.70 -3.86
CA ARG A 212 1.22 15.35 -5.16
C ARG A 212 1.41 13.84 -5.31
N ALA A 213 1.92 13.17 -4.27
CA ALA A 213 2.06 11.71 -4.25
C ALA A 213 0.70 11.01 -4.37
N LEU A 214 -0.31 11.48 -3.62
CA LEU A 214 -1.66 10.90 -3.66
C LEU A 214 -2.32 11.09 -5.03
N ARG A 215 -2.11 12.25 -5.67
CA ARG A 215 -2.63 12.56 -7.01
C ARG A 215 -2.12 11.59 -8.07
N GLU A 216 -0.88 11.09 -7.97
CA GLU A 216 -0.35 10.07 -8.89
C GLU A 216 -1.09 8.71 -8.79
N THR A 217 -1.89 8.51 -7.74
CA THR A 217 -2.75 7.31 -7.62
C THR A 217 -4.09 7.47 -8.33
N LEU A 218 -4.46 8.67 -8.80
CA LEU A 218 -5.71 8.92 -9.51
C LEU A 218 -5.61 8.60 -11.01
N PRO A 219 -6.73 8.22 -11.66
CA PRO A 219 -6.84 8.23 -13.11
C PRO A 219 -6.52 9.62 -13.68
N ALA A 220 -6.12 9.70 -14.95
CA ALA A 220 -5.72 10.96 -15.59
C ALA A 220 -6.82 12.03 -15.62
N GLU A 221 -8.09 11.62 -15.54
CA GLU A 221 -9.27 12.46 -15.64
C GLU A 221 -9.81 12.93 -14.28
N GLN A 222 -9.21 12.48 -13.17
CA GLN A 222 -9.69 12.78 -11.83
C GLN A 222 -8.65 13.59 -11.05
N ASP A 223 -9.13 14.61 -10.36
CA ASP A 223 -8.34 15.46 -9.48
C ASP A 223 -8.73 15.33 -8.01
N LEU A 224 -7.87 15.87 -7.16
CA LEU A 224 -8.11 15.98 -5.73
C LEU A 224 -9.09 17.12 -5.47
N THR A 225 -10.09 16.85 -4.64
CA THR A 225 -11.12 17.80 -4.24
C THR A 225 -11.28 17.82 -2.73
N THR A 226 -11.88 18.87 -2.18
CA THR A 226 -12.18 18.98 -0.74
C THR A 226 -13.00 17.80 -0.21
N LYS A 227 -13.90 17.27 -1.04
CA LYS A 227 -14.75 16.12 -0.67
C LYS A 227 -14.03 14.78 -0.67
N ASN A 228 -13.03 14.59 -1.55
CA ASN A 228 -12.36 13.29 -1.71
C ASN A 228 -11.03 13.18 -0.96
N VAL A 229 -10.50 14.27 -0.41
CA VAL A 229 -9.26 14.27 0.38
C VAL A 229 -9.56 14.35 1.88
N SER A 230 -8.71 13.69 2.66
CA SER A 230 -8.64 13.83 4.13
C SER A 230 -7.18 13.93 4.52
N ILE A 231 -6.84 14.87 5.41
CA ILE A 231 -5.47 15.12 5.86
C ILE A 231 -5.41 14.95 7.37
N GLY A 232 -4.40 14.25 7.88
CA GLY A 232 -4.13 14.11 9.30
C GLY A 232 -2.72 14.62 9.60
N ILE A 233 -2.57 15.49 10.59
CA ILE A 233 -1.29 16.12 10.92
C ILE A 233 -1.01 15.94 12.40
N VAL A 234 0.23 15.61 12.76
CA VAL A 234 0.75 15.64 14.13
C VAL A 234 2.19 16.11 14.11
N GLY A 235 2.62 16.81 15.15
CA GLY A 235 4.00 17.31 15.21
C GLY A 235 4.37 17.89 16.56
N LYS A 236 5.51 18.58 16.58
CA LYS A 236 5.97 19.30 17.77
C LYS A 236 4.91 20.35 18.15
N GLU A 237 4.37 20.26 19.36
CA GLU A 237 3.33 21.15 19.89
C GLU A 237 2.00 21.13 19.10
N THR A 238 1.82 20.16 18.20
CA THR A 238 0.59 19.99 17.41
C THR A 238 0.02 18.60 17.69
N GLU A 239 -1.10 18.56 18.41
CA GLU A 239 -1.86 17.33 18.60
C GLU A 239 -2.39 16.81 17.26
N PHE A 240 -2.73 15.52 17.20
CA PHE A 240 -3.22 14.88 15.99
C PHE A 240 -4.56 15.48 15.57
N THR A 241 -4.56 16.28 14.50
CA THR A 241 -5.74 16.93 13.94
C THR A 241 -6.10 16.31 12.59
N ILE A 242 -7.40 16.21 12.32
CA ILE A 242 -7.94 15.73 11.05
C ILE A 242 -8.62 16.90 10.35
N TYR A 243 -8.24 17.14 9.10
CA TYR A 243 -8.82 18.13 8.20
C TYR A 243 -9.64 17.41 7.14
N ASP A 244 -10.91 17.74 7.06
CA ASP A 244 -11.86 17.21 6.09
C ASP A 244 -12.64 18.38 5.45
N ASP A 245 -13.18 18.15 4.26
CA ASP A 245 -14.08 19.09 3.57
C ASP A 245 -13.43 20.48 3.38
N ASP A 246 -14.04 21.54 3.88
CA ASP A 246 -13.59 22.93 3.65
C ASP A 246 -12.21 23.21 4.28
N ASP A 247 -11.86 22.53 5.36
CA ASP A 247 -10.57 22.69 6.04
C ASP A 247 -9.38 22.26 5.15
N VAL A 248 -9.64 21.42 4.15
CA VAL A 248 -8.64 20.94 3.20
C VAL A 248 -8.39 21.94 2.07
N ALA A 249 -9.28 22.92 1.85
CA ALA A 249 -9.20 23.86 0.73
C ALA A 249 -7.87 24.64 0.70
N SER A 250 -7.44 25.12 1.88
CA SER A 250 -6.18 25.87 2.04
C SER A 250 -4.95 25.11 1.55
N PHE A 251 -4.94 23.78 1.69
CA PHE A 251 -3.83 22.93 1.23
C PHE A 251 -3.92 22.59 -0.26
N LEU A 252 -5.11 22.65 -0.86
CA LEU A 252 -5.33 22.33 -2.27
C LEU A 252 -5.05 23.52 -3.20
N GLU A 253 -5.29 24.76 -2.76
CA GLU A 253 -5.09 25.98 -3.57
C GLU A 253 -3.63 26.15 -4.04
N GLY A 254 -2.66 25.66 -3.28
CA GLY A 254 -1.23 25.71 -3.64
C GLY A 254 -0.74 24.56 -4.52
N LEU A 255 -1.62 23.67 -4.99
CA LEU A 255 -1.22 22.48 -5.74
C LEU A 255 -1.09 22.78 -7.24
N GLU A 256 0.15 22.85 -7.74
CA GLU A 256 0.45 23.02 -9.17
C GLU A 256 -0.32 22.03 -10.06
N GLU A 257 -0.83 22.51 -11.20
CA GLU A 257 -1.53 21.68 -12.19
C GLU A 257 -0.65 20.53 -12.70
N ARG A 258 -1.29 19.40 -13.01
CA ARG A 258 -0.58 18.23 -13.52
C ARG A 258 -0.01 18.58 -14.91
N PRO A 259 1.31 18.48 -15.15
CA PRO A 259 1.84 18.63 -16.50
C PRO A 259 1.26 17.50 -17.37
N GLN A 260 0.36 17.86 -18.29
CA GLN A 260 -0.23 16.89 -19.20
C GLN A 260 0.91 16.25 -20.01
N ARG A 261 1.03 14.93 -19.87
CA ARG A 261 1.97 14.15 -20.69
C ARG A 261 1.45 14.25 -22.13
N ARG A 262 2.07 15.11 -22.96
CA ARG A 262 1.74 15.28 -24.38
C ARG A 262 1.68 13.90 -25.04
N VAL A 263 0.48 13.38 -25.25
CA VAL A 263 0.27 12.24 -26.12
C VAL A 263 0.62 12.73 -27.51
N ARG A 264 1.74 12.26 -28.08
CA ARG A 264 2.00 12.46 -29.51
C ARG A 264 0.86 11.79 -30.26
N ARG A 265 -0.10 12.57 -30.74
CA ARG A 265 -1.03 12.11 -31.77
C ARG A 265 -0.16 11.72 -32.96
N ILE A 266 -0.13 10.43 -33.29
CA ILE A 266 0.35 9.98 -34.58
C ILE A 266 -0.80 10.31 -35.52
N ASP A 267 -0.76 11.50 -36.12
CA ASP A 267 -1.72 11.88 -37.15
C ASP A 267 -1.48 10.99 -38.37
N GLY A 268 -2.42 10.07 -38.60
CA GLY A 268 -2.48 9.25 -39.79
C GLY A 268 -2.89 10.09 -41.00
N SER A 269 -1.92 10.71 -41.66
CA SER A 269 -2.10 11.23 -43.02
C SER A 269 -0.84 10.96 -43.82
N SER A 270 -0.82 9.84 -44.53
CA SER A 270 0.16 9.54 -45.57
C SER A 270 -0.27 10.15 -46.90
N PRO A 271 0.58 10.90 -47.62
CA PRO A 271 0.46 11.04 -49.06
C PRO A 271 1.35 9.99 -49.74
N ARG A 272 0.77 9.25 -50.69
CA ARG A 272 1.51 8.42 -51.66
C ARG A 272 2.20 9.32 -52.68
N SER A 273 3.49 9.11 -52.92
CA SER A 273 4.02 8.64 -54.22
C SER A 273 5.54 8.82 -54.32
N SER A 274 6.21 7.72 -54.68
CA SER A 274 7.04 7.53 -55.89
C SER A 274 8.37 6.86 -55.57
N HIS A 275 8.62 5.80 -56.34
CA HIS A 275 9.72 4.86 -56.30
C HIS A 275 11.10 5.48 -56.15
N ASP A 276 11.93 4.86 -55.30
CA ASP A 276 13.29 4.54 -55.73
C ASP A 276 13.79 3.24 -55.07
N HIS A 277 14.20 2.32 -55.93
CA HIS A 277 14.84 1.06 -55.58
C HIS A 277 16.28 1.34 -55.13
N ARG A 278 16.67 0.89 -53.92
CA ARG A 278 18.01 0.33 -53.68
C ARG A 278 18.14 -0.36 -52.31
N SER A 279 18.62 -1.60 -52.41
CA SER A 279 19.42 -2.38 -51.45
C SER A 279 18.91 -2.57 -50.02
N LEU A 280 18.49 -3.82 -49.77
CA LEU A 280 18.48 -4.54 -48.50
C LEU A 280 19.73 -4.25 -47.65
N SER A 281 19.52 -3.83 -46.40
CA SER A 281 20.36 -4.26 -45.29
C SER A 281 19.49 -4.49 -44.04
N SER A 282 19.74 -5.63 -43.42
CA SER A 282 18.99 -6.22 -42.32
C SER A 282 19.13 -5.40 -41.04
N VAL A 283 18.02 -4.99 -40.43
CA VAL A 283 17.96 -4.70 -39.00
C VAL A 283 16.85 -5.56 -38.40
N ARG A 284 17.25 -6.77 -37.97
CA ARG A 284 16.47 -7.60 -37.07
C ARG A 284 16.49 -6.95 -35.69
N LEU A 285 15.30 -6.83 -35.11
CA LEU A 285 15.06 -6.49 -33.70
C LEU A 285 15.89 -7.41 -32.79
N SER A 286 16.82 -6.84 -32.02
CA SER A 286 17.43 -7.52 -30.88
C SER A 286 16.60 -7.26 -29.63
N SER A 287 15.68 -8.17 -29.37
CA SER A 287 15.22 -8.46 -28.01
C SER A 287 16.34 -9.24 -27.32
N CYS A 288 17.15 -8.59 -26.48
CA CYS A 288 17.92 -9.19 -25.37
C CYS A 288 18.95 -8.18 -24.85
N GLU A 289 18.63 -7.45 -23.79
CA GLU A 289 19.64 -6.86 -22.90
C GLU A 289 18.99 -6.39 -21.58
N VAL A 290 18.30 -7.30 -20.91
CA VAL A 290 17.90 -7.13 -19.50
C VAL A 290 18.05 -8.47 -18.80
N ASN A 291 19.25 -9.06 -18.77
CA ASN A 291 19.50 -10.20 -17.88
C ASN A 291 20.95 -10.61 -17.56
N GLU A 292 21.92 -9.69 -17.60
CA GLU A 292 23.30 -10.03 -17.18
C GLU A 292 23.85 -9.22 -15.99
N HIS A 293 23.25 -8.07 -15.67
CA HIS A 293 23.70 -7.29 -14.50
C HIS A 293 23.17 -7.83 -13.15
N ASN A 294 22.18 -8.72 -13.15
CA ASN A 294 21.54 -9.20 -11.92
C ASN A 294 22.01 -10.59 -11.44
N ARG A 295 22.87 -11.28 -12.22
CA ARG A 295 23.45 -12.58 -11.80
C ARG A 295 24.77 -12.43 -11.04
N ASN A 296 25.56 -11.40 -11.34
CA ASN A 296 26.85 -11.17 -10.66
C ASN A 296 26.72 -10.54 -9.27
N ALA A 297 25.59 -9.90 -8.94
CA ALA A 297 25.35 -9.37 -7.60
C ALA A 297 25.00 -10.48 -6.58
N HIS A 298 24.34 -11.56 -7.02
CA HIS A 298 23.93 -12.65 -6.15
C HIS A 298 25.07 -13.64 -5.82
N SER A 299 26.08 -13.80 -6.68
CA SER A 299 27.25 -14.64 -6.37
C SER A 299 28.27 -13.95 -5.46
N ALA A 300 28.38 -12.62 -5.54
CA ALA A 300 29.29 -11.85 -4.68
C ALA A 300 28.82 -11.75 -3.23
N LEU A 301 27.50 -11.83 -3.00
CA LEU A 301 26.92 -11.81 -1.65
C LEU A 301 26.96 -13.17 -0.95
N SER A 302 26.89 -14.29 -1.68
CA SER A 302 26.97 -15.62 -1.06
C SER A 302 28.39 -15.98 -0.61
N HIS A 303 29.42 -15.50 -1.33
CA HIS A 303 30.82 -15.72 -0.97
C HIS A 303 31.26 -14.95 0.28
N ARG A 304 30.77 -13.72 0.49
CA ARG A 304 31.07 -12.95 1.72
C ARG A 304 30.46 -13.55 2.98
N SER A 305 29.27 -14.15 2.88
CA SER A 305 28.62 -14.79 4.02
C SER A 305 29.25 -16.11 4.47
N GLN A 306 30.11 -16.75 3.66
CA GLN A 306 30.78 -18.01 4.05
C GLN A 306 32.17 -17.81 4.67
N GLU A 307 32.83 -16.66 4.48
CA GLU A 307 34.11 -16.37 5.12
C GLU A 307 33.96 -15.83 6.56
N ASP A 308 32.84 -15.17 6.89
CA ASP A 308 32.57 -14.66 8.24
C ASP A 308 32.09 -15.72 9.24
N LEU A 309 31.82 -16.95 8.78
CA LEU A 309 31.42 -18.10 9.63
C LEU A 309 32.57 -19.07 9.92
N ARG A 310 33.82 -18.73 9.54
CA ARG A 310 35.03 -19.53 9.79
C ARG A 310 36.15 -18.75 10.48
N LYS A 311 35.82 -17.72 11.25
CA LYS A 311 36.74 -17.08 12.21
C LYS A 311 36.13 -17.08 13.60
#